data_AF-A0A2P5GNX5-F1
#
_entry.id   AF-A0A2P5GNX5-F1
#
_cell.length_a   1.000
_cell.length_b   1.000
_cell.length_c   1.000
_cell.angle_alpha   90.00
_cell.angle_beta   90.00
_cell.angle_gamma   90.00
#
_symmetry.space_group_name_H-M   'P 1'
#
loop_
_entity.id
_entity.type
_entity.pdbx_description
1 polymer ?
#
loop_
_entity_poly.entity_id
_entity_poly.type
_entity_poly.pdbx_seq_one_letter_code
_entity_poly.pdbx_strand_id
1 'polypeptide(L)'
;MAFIAPSARSIVLMLAALLTAPAVLAHAHLQHQYPAADAEVAAAPQALTLNFSEGVEANFSGVTLTGPAESVIETGKAKRNEKDQTQLIIPLNQPLKPGRYTVDWHVVSVDGHKTQGHYNFSVK
;
A
#
# COMPACT_ATOMS: atom_id res chain seq x y z
N MET A 1 -6.32 28.89 -49.57
CA MET A 1 -6.32 27.98 -48.40
C MET A 1 -7.62 28.20 -47.64
N ALA A 2 -8.56 27.26 -47.69
CA ALA A 2 -9.86 27.38 -47.01
C ALA A 2 -9.77 26.72 -45.62
N PHE A 3 -9.93 27.51 -44.56
CA PHE A 3 -10.07 26.99 -43.21
C PHE A 3 -11.49 26.45 -43.06
N ILE A 4 -11.63 25.13 -42.97
CA ILE A 4 -12.90 24.48 -42.65
C ILE A 4 -13.18 24.78 -41.18
N ALA A 5 -14.16 25.65 -40.91
CA ALA A 5 -14.59 25.93 -39.55
C ALA A 5 -15.22 24.65 -38.95
N PRO A 6 -14.75 24.17 -37.79
CA PRO A 6 -15.36 22.99 -37.17
C PRO A 6 -16.80 23.31 -36.78
N SER A 7 -17.73 22.45 -37.24
CA SER A 7 -19.15 22.58 -36.89
C SER A 7 -19.34 22.46 -35.37
N ALA A 8 -20.29 23.19 -34.78
CA ALA A 8 -20.54 23.18 -33.33
C ALA A 8 -20.74 21.77 -32.74
N ARG A 9 -21.23 20.82 -33.56
CA ARG A 9 -21.32 19.39 -33.21
C ARG A 9 -19.96 18.74 -32.96
N SER A 10 -18.96 19.07 -33.76
CA SER A 10 -17.58 18.56 -33.61
C SER A 10 -16.95 19.06 -32.31
N ILE A 11 -17.25 20.30 -31.91
CA ILE A 11 -16.77 20.89 -30.64
C ILE A 11 -17.43 20.20 -29.45
N VAL A 12 -18.75 19.95 -29.50
CA VAL A 12 -19.48 19.27 -28.41
C VAL A 12 -19.02 17.82 -28.23
N LEU A 13 -18.79 17.06 -29.31
CA LEU A 13 -18.26 15.69 -29.21
C LEU A 13 -16.85 15.67 -28.62
N MET A 14 -16.00 16.62 -29.00
CA MET A 14 -14.65 16.72 -28.47
C MET A 14 -14.66 17.05 -26.98
N LEU A 15 -15.52 17.98 -26.55
CA LEU A 15 -15.67 18.35 -25.13
C LEU A 15 -16.23 17.20 -24.28
N ALA A 16 -17.15 16.40 -24.83
CA ALA A 16 -17.69 15.21 -24.17
C ALA A 16 -16.62 14.12 -23.96
N ALA A 17 -15.66 13.99 -24.87
CA ALA A 17 -14.55 13.04 -24.75
C ALA A 17 -13.52 13.40 -23.67
N LEU A 18 -13.38 14.69 -23.32
CA LEU A 18 -12.49 15.12 -22.22
C LEU A 18 -13.07 14.82 -20.82
N LEU A 19 -14.38 14.60 -20.71
CA LEU A 19 -15.04 14.33 -19.42
C LEU A 19 -14.91 12.87 -18.96
N THR A 20 -14.39 11.98 -19.82
CA THR A 20 -14.29 10.54 -19.54
C THR A 20 -12.86 10.05 -19.28
N ALA A 21 -11.93 10.92 -18.89
CA ALA A 21 -10.57 10.49 -18.55
C ALA A 21 -10.61 9.54 -17.33
N PRO A 22 -10.18 8.27 -17.46
CA PRO A 22 -10.11 7.37 -16.32
C PRO A 22 -9.03 7.87 -15.35
N ALA A 23 -9.31 7.82 -14.06
CA ALA A 23 -8.28 8.04 -13.04
C ALA A 23 -7.27 6.88 -13.12
N VAL A 24 -6.03 7.19 -13.51
CA VAL A 24 -4.94 6.20 -13.54
C VAL A 24 -4.31 6.15 -12.14
N LEU A 25 -4.64 5.12 -11.37
CA LEU A 25 -4.00 4.81 -10.09
C LEU A 25 -2.70 4.05 -10.38
N ALA A 26 -1.63 4.78 -10.70
CA ALA A 26 -0.32 4.15 -10.93
C ALA A 26 0.32 3.70 -9.60
N HIS A 27 0.20 4.51 -8.55
CA HIS A 27 0.93 4.31 -7.30
C HIS A 27 0.16 3.40 -6.33
N ALA A 28 0.86 2.43 -5.72
CA ALA A 28 0.32 1.66 -4.60
C ALA A 28 0.15 2.54 -3.35
N HIS A 29 -1.09 2.70 -2.89
CA HIS A 29 -1.43 3.35 -1.63
C HIS A 29 -1.93 2.31 -0.62
N LEU A 30 -1.50 2.42 0.64
CA LEU A 30 -1.98 1.53 1.70
C LEU A 30 -3.47 1.80 1.95
N GLN A 31 -4.31 0.78 1.78
CA GLN A 31 -5.76 0.85 1.98
C GLN A 31 -6.19 0.24 3.31
N HIS A 32 -5.63 -0.92 3.64
CA HIS A 32 -5.92 -1.63 4.89
C HIS A 32 -4.66 -2.27 5.45
N GLN A 33 -4.62 -2.40 6.77
CA GLN A 33 -3.53 -3.07 7.46
C GLN A 33 -4.03 -3.80 8.70
N TYR A 34 -3.36 -4.89 9.03
CA TYR A 34 -3.51 -5.59 10.29
C TYR A 34 -2.13 -5.82 10.94
N PRO A 35 -1.95 -5.45 12.22
CA PRO A 35 -2.87 -4.68 13.05
C PRO A 35 -3.23 -3.31 12.44
N ALA A 36 -4.43 -2.82 12.73
CA ALA A 36 -4.88 -1.52 12.25
C ALA A 36 -4.08 -0.38 12.90
N ALA A 37 -4.01 0.77 12.24
CA ALA A 37 -3.36 1.96 12.80
C ALA A 37 -3.99 2.34 14.15
N ASP A 38 -3.13 2.61 15.13
CA ASP A 38 -3.42 2.96 16.52
C ASP A 38 -4.26 1.91 17.28
N ALA A 39 -4.37 0.69 16.74
CA ALA A 39 -5.08 -0.39 17.42
C ALA A 39 -4.28 -0.95 18.60
N GLU A 40 -4.99 -1.35 19.65
CA GLU A 40 -4.47 -2.18 20.73
C GLU A 40 -4.94 -3.63 20.54
N VAL A 41 -4.02 -4.53 20.19
CA VAL A 41 -4.32 -5.95 20.02
C VAL A 41 -4.08 -6.72 21.31
N ALA A 42 -5.02 -7.59 21.67
CA ALA A 42 -4.92 -8.42 22.88
C ALA A 42 -3.89 -9.55 22.76
N ALA A 43 -3.61 -10.00 21.54
CA ALA A 43 -2.61 -11.03 21.26
C ALA A 43 -1.67 -10.54 20.16
N ALA A 44 -0.38 -10.88 20.31
CA ALA A 44 0.60 -10.60 19.26
C ALA A 44 0.19 -11.28 17.95
N PRO A 45 0.19 -10.55 16.82
CA PRO A 45 -0.08 -11.17 15.52
C PRO A 45 1.06 -12.12 15.14
N GLN A 46 0.78 -13.07 14.24
CA GLN A 46 1.82 -13.93 13.65
C GLN A 46 2.46 -13.29 12.41
N ALA A 47 1.80 -12.30 11.82
CA ALA A 47 2.26 -11.55 10.67
C ALA A 47 1.62 -10.16 10.65
N LEU A 48 2.30 -9.20 10.02
CA LEU A 48 1.67 -7.97 9.58
C LEU A 48 1.10 -8.21 8.18
N THR A 49 -0.12 -7.74 7.91
CA THR A 49 -0.69 -7.77 6.56
C THR A 49 -1.04 -6.37 6.11
N LEU A 50 -0.55 -5.97 4.95
CA LEU A 50 -0.75 -4.65 4.36
C LEU A 50 -1.39 -4.83 2.98
N ASN A 51 -2.55 -4.25 2.77
CA ASN A 51 -3.30 -4.28 1.51
C ASN A 51 -3.21 -2.93 0.82
N PHE A 52 -2.82 -2.94 -0.44
CA PHE A 52 -2.60 -1.75 -1.24
C PHE A 52 -3.68 -1.59 -2.32
N SER A 53 -3.74 -0.42 -2.93
CA SER A 53 -4.62 -0.16 -4.07
C SER A 53 -4.19 -0.89 -5.34
N GLU A 54 -2.90 -1.22 -5.45
CA GLU A 54 -2.29 -1.84 -6.62
C GLU A 54 -1.50 -3.09 -6.23
N GLY A 55 -1.24 -3.95 -7.22
CA GLY A 55 -0.37 -5.11 -7.04
C GLY A 55 1.05 -4.69 -6.64
N VAL A 56 1.70 -5.47 -5.77
CA VAL A 56 3.05 -5.18 -5.28
C VAL A 56 4.08 -6.24 -5.67
N GLU A 57 5.34 -5.84 -5.74
CA GLU A 57 6.50 -6.70 -5.98
C GLU A 57 7.21 -7.02 -4.65
N ALA A 58 6.96 -8.20 -4.10
CA ALA A 58 7.40 -8.57 -2.75
C ALA A 58 8.92 -8.58 -2.55
N ASN A 59 9.72 -8.88 -3.60
CA ASN A 59 11.18 -8.90 -3.48
C ASN A 59 11.80 -7.49 -3.36
N PHE A 60 11.04 -6.44 -3.67
CA PHE A 60 11.47 -5.04 -3.57
C PHE A 60 10.66 -4.23 -2.54
N SER A 61 9.87 -4.94 -1.73
CA SER A 61 8.95 -4.37 -0.75
C SER A 61 9.25 -4.93 0.64
N GLY A 62 8.92 -4.18 1.69
CA GLY A 62 9.20 -4.64 3.04
C GLY A 62 8.75 -3.70 4.14
N VAL A 63 9.04 -4.11 5.37
CA VAL A 63 8.71 -3.41 6.59
C VAL A 63 9.92 -3.42 7.52
N THR A 64 10.16 -2.29 8.18
CA THR A 64 10.95 -2.20 9.40
C THR A 64 9.98 -2.09 10.57
N LEU A 65 10.03 -3.07 11.48
CA LEU A 65 9.23 -3.07 12.69
C LEU A 65 10.09 -2.60 13.86
N THR A 66 9.71 -1.49 14.47
CA THR A 66 10.37 -0.93 15.65
C THR A 66 9.48 -1.13 16.86
N GLY A 67 10.00 -1.73 17.92
CA GLY A 67 9.29 -2.01 19.16
C GLY A 67 9.62 -1.01 20.28
N PRO A 68 9.23 -1.35 21.53
CA PRO A 68 9.55 -0.56 22.71
C PRO A 68 11.05 -0.32 22.86
N ALA A 69 11.42 0.83 23.42
CA ALA A 69 12.81 1.28 23.57
C ALA A 69 13.59 1.34 22.24
N GLU A 70 12.90 1.66 21.13
CA GLU A 70 13.48 1.81 19.79
C GLU A 70 14.19 0.56 19.26
N SER A 71 13.79 -0.62 19.77
CA SER A 71 14.36 -1.90 19.35
C SER A 71 13.86 -2.31 17.97
N VAL A 72 14.76 -2.56 17.02
CA VAL A 72 14.39 -3.15 15.73
C VAL A 72 14.06 -4.62 15.92
N ILE A 73 12.87 -5.02 15.49
CA ILE A 73 12.38 -6.39 15.58
C ILE A 73 12.60 -7.09 14.24
N GLU A 74 13.31 -8.22 14.27
CA GLU A 74 13.52 -9.01 13.07
C GLU A 74 12.20 -9.64 12.57
N THR A 75 11.91 -9.41 11.29
CA THR A 75 10.76 -10.00 10.60
C THR A 75 11.20 -11.09 9.62
N GLY A 76 10.26 -11.92 9.21
CA GLY A 76 10.44 -12.84 8.10
C GLY A 76 10.49 -12.11 6.76
N LYS A 77 10.89 -12.85 5.71
CA LYS A 77 10.87 -12.33 4.34
C LYS A 77 9.44 -11.94 3.94
N ALA A 78 9.28 -10.75 3.39
CA ALA A 78 8.02 -10.28 2.83
C ALA A 78 7.53 -11.22 1.72
N LYS A 79 6.23 -11.52 1.73
CA LYS A 79 5.56 -12.37 0.74
C LYS A 79 4.32 -11.66 0.21
N ARG A 80 4.07 -11.78 -1.08
CA ARG A 80 2.77 -11.41 -1.64
C ARG A 80 1.79 -12.55 -1.44
N ASN A 81 0.53 -12.25 -1.15
CA ASN A 81 -0.52 -13.27 -1.14
C ASN A 81 -0.68 -13.85 -2.56
N GLU A 82 -0.82 -15.17 -2.67
CA GLU A 82 -0.95 -15.87 -3.95
C GLU A 82 -2.31 -15.62 -4.63
N LYS A 83 -3.34 -15.34 -3.83
CA LYS A 83 -4.73 -15.11 -4.29
C LYS A 83 -5.08 -13.63 -4.37
N ASP A 84 -4.27 -12.76 -3.78
CA ASP A 84 -4.47 -11.32 -3.75
C ASP A 84 -3.12 -10.61 -3.97
N GLN A 85 -2.90 -10.08 -5.16
CA GLN A 85 -1.64 -9.46 -5.52
C GLN A 85 -1.42 -8.11 -4.83
N THR A 86 -2.46 -7.50 -4.24
CA THR A 86 -2.33 -6.23 -3.53
C THR A 86 -1.99 -6.42 -2.06
N GLN A 87 -1.96 -7.65 -1.56
CA GLN A 87 -1.64 -7.94 -0.16
C GLN A 87 -0.18 -8.36 0.01
N LEU A 88 0.54 -7.61 0.84
CA LEU A 88 1.85 -7.95 1.37
C LEU A 88 1.71 -8.53 2.78
N ILE A 89 2.35 -9.67 3.01
CA ILE A 89 2.39 -10.39 4.27
C ILE A 89 3.83 -10.38 4.78
N ILE A 90 4.01 -9.87 6.00
CA ILE A 90 5.30 -9.82 6.71
C ILE A 90 5.23 -10.77 7.90
N PRO A 91 5.75 -12.00 7.80
CA PRO A 91 5.77 -12.94 8.92
C PRO A 91 6.57 -12.37 10.10
N LEU A 92 6.17 -12.66 11.33
CA LEU A 92 6.95 -12.35 12.52
C LEU A 92 7.69 -13.61 12.97
N ASN A 93 9.01 -13.52 13.09
CA ASN A 93 9.85 -14.68 13.45
C ASN A 93 9.72 -15.08 14.92
N GLN A 94 9.19 -14.17 15.75
CA GLN A 94 8.99 -14.36 17.17
C GLN A 94 7.74 -13.60 17.64
N PRO A 95 7.05 -14.08 18.70
CA PRO A 95 5.94 -13.35 19.30
C PRO A 95 6.37 -11.96 19.79
N LEU A 96 5.52 -10.97 19.55
CA LEU A 96 5.73 -9.61 20.06
C LEU A 96 5.45 -9.57 21.57
N LYS A 97 6.27 -8.83 22.30
CA LYS A 97 6.04 -8.53 23.71
C LYS A 97 5.00 -7.41 23.84
N PRO A 98 4.38 -7.23 25.01
CA PRO A 98 3.54 -6.07 25.27
C PRO A 98 4.30 -4.75 25.01
N GLY A 99 3.63 -3.79 24.39
CA GLY A 99 4.18 -2.46 24.13
C GLY A 99 3.75 -1.86 22.78
N ARG A 100 4.25 -0.65 22.51
CA ARG A 100 4.00 0.11 21.28
C ARG A 100 4.99 -0.28 20.20
N TYR A 101 4.48 -0.41 18.99
CA TYR A 101 5.22 -0.75 17.79
C TYR A 101 4.98 0.28 16.68
N THR A 102 6.04 0.62 15.96
CA THR A 102 6.02 1.43 14.74
C THR A 102 6.31 0.53 13.55
N VAL A 103 5.47 0.62 12.53
CA VAL A 103 5.61 -0.09 11.26
C VAL A 103 5.98 0.92 10.19
N ASP A 104 7.24 0.93 9.77
CA ASP A 104 7.72 1.70 8.63
C ASP A 104 7.71 0.78 7.40
N TRP A 105 6.87 1.07 6.41
CA TRP A 105 6.69 0.24 5.23
C TRP A 105 7.16 0.96 3.97
N HIS A 106 7.63 0.16 3.00
CA HIS A 106 7.81 0.60 1.63
C HIS A 106 7.37 -0.51 0.68
N VAL A 107 6.79 -0.12 -0.45
CA VAL A 107 6.40 -1.06 -1.50
C VAL A 107 6.80 -0.54 -2.87
N VAL A 108 7.08 -1.48 -3.76
CA VAL A 108 7.19 -1.22 -5.20
C VAL A 108 5.97 -1.85 -5.85
N SER A 109 5.14 -1.05 -6.54
CA SER A 109 4.00 -1.56 -7.29
C SER A 109 4.45 -2.27 -8.58
N VAL A 110 3.55 -3.05 -9.17
CA VAL A 110 3.77 -3.71 -10.47
C VAL A 110 4.03 -2.73 -11.62
N ASP A 111 3.71 -1.45 -11.45
CA ASP A 111 4.04 -0.36 -12.38
C ASP A 111 5.48 0.18 -12.22
N GLY A 112 6.22 -0.30 -11.20
CA GLY A 112 7.61 0.04 -10.92
C GLY A 112 7.84 1.21 -9.96
N HIS A 113 6.80 1.89 -9.47
CA HIS A 113 6.97 3.02 -8.56
C HIS A 113 7.08 2.58 -7.10
N LYS A 114 7.96 3.26 -6.35
CA LYS A 114 8.11 3.06 -4.91
C LYS A 114 7.23 4.04 -4.14
N THR A 115 6.46 3.53 -3.19
CA THR A 115 5.77 4.32 -2.16
C THR A 115 6.18 3.84 -0.76
N GLN A 116 5.95 4.69 0.25
CA GLN A 116 6.29 4.40 1.63
C GLN A 116 5.37 5.13 2.59
N GLY A 117 5.34 4.68 3.84
CA GLY A 117 4.60 5.32 4.92
C GLY A 117 4.86 4.62 6.24
N HIS A 118 4.13 5.03 7.28
CA HIS A 118 4.25 4.43 8.59
C HIS A 118 2.90 4.40 9.32
N TYR A 119 2.78 3.53 10.31
CA TYR A 119 1.70 3.54 11.30
C TYR A 119 2.16 2.90 12.61
N ASN A 120 1.37 3.09 13.67
CA ASN A 120 1.65 2.50 14.97
C ASN A 120 0.56 1.49 15.36
N PHE A 121 0.90 0.54 16.23
CA PHE A 121 -0.08 -0.27 16.97
C PHE A 121 0.50 -0.63 18.34
N SER A 122 -0.29 -1.27 19.21
CA SER A 122 0.18 -1.73 20.52
C SER A 122 -0.30 -3.13 20.82
N VAL A 123 0.53 -3.91 21.51
CA VAL A 123 0.23 -5.26 22.02
C VAL A 123 0.05 -5.17 23.53
N LYS A 124 -0.99 -5.82 24.07
CA LYS A 124 -1.27 -5.90 25.51
C LYS A 124 -0.42 -6.95 26.22
#